data_AF-A0A6C2ULP2-F1
#
_entry.id   AF-A0A6C2ULP2-F1
#
_cell.length_a   1.000
_cell.length_b   1.000
_cell.length_c   1.000
_cell.angle_alpha   90.00
_cell.angle_beta   90.00
_cell.angle_gamma   90.00
#
_symmetry.space_group_name_H-M   'P 1'
#
loop_
_entity.id
_entity.type
_entity.pdbx_description
1 polymer ?
#
loop_
_entity_poly.entity_id
_entity_poly.type
_entity_poly.pdbx_seq_one_letter_code
_entity_poly.pdbx_strand_id
1 'polypeptide(L)'
;MRQAEDRVWAAITESAKRKFDYDGFKNRLSESGDERVADFILFQIIEGLAENLSHEELLLKVRGDLELFGYPVPEDEVNGFLADKKEILSAEVHAAREVLSGFAQGRSASELLTQVRKLLYSRPHEIYTRDTSG
;
A
#
# COMPACT_ATOMS: atom_id res chain seq x y z
N MET A 1 6.04 16.20 -14.06
CA MET A 1 6.47 15.99 -12.67
C MET A 1 5.77 14.81 -11.97
N ARG A 2 4.54 14.42 -12.35
CA ARG A 2 3.83 13.25 -11.77
C ARG A 2 4.57 11.90 -11.85
N GLN A 3 5.29 11.62 -12.94
CA GLN A 3 5.97 10.33 -13.15
C GLN A 3 6.96 9.91 -12.04
N ALA A 4 7.52 10.86 -11.28
CA ALA A 4 8.47 10.52 -10.22
C ALA A 4 7.75 10.14 -8.90
N GLU A 5 6.65 10.81 -8.58
CA GLU A 5 5.77 10.50 -7.45
C GLU A 5 5.08 9.14 -7.68
N ASP A 6 4.63 8.90 -8.91
CA ASP A 6 4.06 7.61 -9.32
C ASP A 6 5.04 6.45 -9.07
N ARG A 7 6.35 6.68 -9.24
CA ARG A 7 7.39 5.66 -8.96
C ARG A 7 7.57 5.39 -7.48
N VAL A 8 7.37 6.40 -6.61
CA VAL A 8 7.42 6.22 -5.16
C VAL A 8 6.26 5.33 -4.73
N TRP A 9 5.05 5.67 -5.16
CA TRP A 9 3.85 4.90 -4.85
C TRP A 9 3.87 3.50 -5.45
N ALA A 10 4.33 3.35 -6.69
CA ALA A 10 4.53 2.05 -7.30
C ALA A 10 5.48 1.16 -6.48
N ALA A 11 6.56 1.72 -5.91
CA ALA A 11 7.45 0.93 -5.06
C ALA A 11 6.77 0.40 -3.79
N ILE A 12 5.79 1.14 -3.25
CA ILE A 12 5.00 0.74 -2.08
C ILE A 12 3.96 -0.30 -2.47
N THR A 13 3.15 -0.04 -3.49
CA THR A 13 2.09 -0.96 -3.92
C THR A 13 2.66 -2.27 -4.44
N GLU A 14 3.77 -2.26 -5.18
CA GLU A 14 4.45 -3.49 -5.62
C GLU A 14 5.04 -4.30 -4.47
N SER A 15 5.42 -3.67 -3.35
CA SER A 15 5.77 -4.38 -2.12
C SER A 15 4.53 -5.04 -1.52
N ALA A 16 3.44 -4.28 -1.38
CA ALA A 16 2.18 -4.74 -0.80
C ALA A 16 1.59 -5.94 -1.56
N LYS A 17 1.59 -5.91 -2.90
CA LYS A 17 1.10 -7.01 -3.77
C LYS A 17 1.73 -8.37 -3.44
N ARG A 18 2.94 -8.39 -2.86
CA ARG A 18 3.68 -9.62 -2.51
C ARG A 18 3.37 -10.14 -1.10
N LYS A 19 2.57 -9.41 -0.31
CA LYS A 19 2.28 -9.70 1.11
C LYS A 19 0.96 -10.45 1.30
N PHE A 20 0.14 -10.55 0.27
CA PHE A 20 -1.15 -11.24 0.30
C PHE A 20 -1.46 -11.84 -1.08
N ASP A 21 -2.54 -12.62 -1.17
CA ASP A 21 -3.03 -13.16 -2.44
C ASP A 21 -3.66 -12.06 -3.31
N TYR A 22 -2.79 -11.29 -3.97
CA TYR A 22 -3.20 -10.18 -4.84
C TYR A 22 -3.98 -10.65 -6.07
N ASP A 23 -3.60 -11.78 -6.68
CA ASP A 23 -4.33 -12.32 -7.82
C ASP A 23 -5.75 -12.77 -7.42
N GLY A 24 -5.89 -13.46 -6.28
CA GLY A 24 -7.22 -13.80 -5.76
C GLY A 24 -8.04 -12.58 -5.35
N PHE A 25 -7.41 -11.49 -4.89
CA PHE A 25 -8.09 -10.23 -4.63
C PHE A 25 -8.58 -9.56 -5.93
N LYS A 26 -7.70 -9.40 -6.92
CA LYS A 26 -8.03 -8.85 -8.24
C LYS A 26 -9.18 -9.60 -8.92
N ASN A 27 -9.16 -10.92 -8.85
CA ASN A 27 -10.19 -11.78 -9.44
C ASN A 27 -11.54 -11.71 -8.71
N ARG A 28 -11.57 -11.23 -7.45
CA ARG A 28 -12.82 -11.06 -6.68
C ARG A 28 -13.51 -9.73 -6.98
N LEU A 29 -12.74 -8.66 -7.13
CA LEU A 29 -13.26 -7.30 -7.32
C LEU A 29 -14.03 -7.07 -8.61
N SER A 30 -13.86 -7.92 -9.63
CA SER A 30 -14.63 -7.82 -10.86
C SER A 30 -14.66 -9.14 -11.59
N GLU A 31 -15.79 -9.45 -12.24
CA GLU A 31 -15.86 -10.57 -13.21
C GLU A 31 -14.82 -10.44 -14.35
N SER A 32 -14.27 -9.24 -14.56
CA SER A 32 -13.26 -8.93 -15.58
C SER A 32 -11.80 -9.01 -15.11
N GLY A 33 -11.53 -9.08 -13.80
CA GLY A 33 -10.16 -9.11 -13.24
C GLY A 33 -9.31 -7.88 -13.60
N ASP A 34 -9.90 -6.68 -13.70
CA ASP A 34 -9.16 -5.48 -14.10
C ASP A 34 -8.12 -5.08 -13.04
N GLU A 35 -6.85 -5.33 -13.35
CA GLU A 35 -5.71 -5.01 -12.49
C GLU A 35 -5.66 -3.55 -12.07
N ARG A 36 -6.13 -2.62 -12.92
CA ARG A 36 -6.09 -1.18 -12.61
C ARG A 36 -7.02 -0.83 -11.45
N VAL A 37 -8.16 -1.51 -11.34
CA VAL A 37 -9.13 -1.30 -10.25
C VAL A 37 -8.55 -1.86 -8.96
N ALA A 38 -7.99 -3.07 -9.00
CA ALA A 38 -7.34 -3.68 -7.85
C ALA A 38 -6.15 -2.85 -7.35
N ASP A 39 -5.33 -2.32 -8.26
CA ASP A 39 -4.23 -1.42 -7.93
C ASP A 39 -4.70 -0.12 -7.30
N PHE A 40 -5.76 0.47 -7.86
CA PHE A 40 -6.34 1.68 -7.32
C PHE A 40 -6.88 1.47 -5.90
N ILE A 41 -7.61 0.38 -5.65
CA ILE A 41 -8.11 0.06 -4.29
C ILE A 41 -6.95 -0.17 -3.33
N LEU A 42 -5.95 -0.95 -3.73
CA LEU A 42 -4.78 -1.20 -2.89
C LEU A 42 -4.06 0.11 -2.51
N PHE A 43 -3.89 1.00 -3.48
CA PHE A 43 -3.36 2.34 -3.25
C PHE A 43 -4.21 3.12 -2.23
N GLN A 44 -5.53 3.19 -2.44
CA GLN A 44 -6.45 3.91 -1.55
C GLN A 44 -6.44 3.39 -0.12
N ILE A 45 -6.28 2.08 0.05
CA ILE A 45 -6.20 1.44 1.36
C ILE A 45 -4.91 1.82 2.08
N ILE A 46 -3.76 1.74 1.40
CA ILE A 46 -2.48 2.08 2.00
C ILE A 46 -2.43 3.58 2.34
N GLU A 47 -2.89 4.44 1.42
CA GLU A 47 -2.97 5.88 1.63
C GLU A 47 -3.87 6.23 2.81
N GLY A 48 -5.12 5.74 2.83
CA GLY A 48 -6.05 6.03 3.91
C GLY A 48 -5.60 5.49 5.27
N LEU A 49 -4.97 4.31 5.33
CA LEU A 49 -4.35 3.80 6.56
C LEU A 49 -3.16 4.68 7.01
N ALA A 50 -2.40 5.22 6.07
CA ALA A 50 -1.32 6.14 6.35
C ALA A 50 -1.84 7.44 6.96
N GLU A 51 -2.96 7.95 6.45
CA GLU A 51 -3.67 9.13 6.97
C GLU A 51 -4.41 8.89 8.30
N ASN A 52 -4.39 7.67 8.82
CA ASN A 52 -5.11 7.24 10.03
C ASN A 52 -6.64 7.31 9.91
N LEU A 53 -7.18 7.12 8.70
CA LEU A 53 -8.62 6.92 8.54
C LEU A 53 -9.07 5.72 9.38
N SER A 54 -10.23 5.87 10.03
CA SER A 54 -10.90 4.75 10.65
C SER A 54 -11.32 3.72 9.59
N HIS A 55 -11.60 2.50 10.04
CA HIS A 55 -12.05 1.44 9.15
C HIS A 55 -13.32 1.81 8.38
N GLU A 56 -14.26 2.49 9.05
CA GLU A 56 -15.52 2.96 8.45
C GLU A 56 -15.29 4.05 7.40
N GLU A 57 -14.44 5.05 7.71
CA GLU A 57 -14.08 6.10 6.76
C GLU A 57 -13.39 5.53 5.52
N LEU A 58 -12.48 4.57 5.72
CA LEU A 58 -11.76 3.93 4.63
C LEU A 58 -12.69 3.09 3.75
N LEU A 59 -13.60 2.34 4.37
CA LEU A 59 -14.61 1.56 3.65
C LEU A 59 -15.52 2.47 2.82
N LEU A 60 -16.02 3.56 3.40
CA LEU A 60 -16.85 4.53 2.70
C LEU A 60 -16.10 5.18 1.53
N LYS A 61 -14.83 5.56 1.76
CA LYS A 61 -13.98 6.15 0.74
C LYS A 61 -13.78 5.21 -0.44
N VAL A 62 -13.31 3.99 -0.19
CA VAL A 62 -13.01 3.00 -1.24
C VAL A 62 -14.27 2.66 -2.04
N ARG A 63 -15.42 2.49 -1.36
CA ARG A 63 -16.69 2.23 -2.04
C ARG A 63 -17.16 3.40 -2.90
N GLY A 64 -17.11 4.62 -2.36
CA GLY A 64 -17.51 5.81 -3.11
C GLY A 64 -16.66 6.01 -4.37
N ASP A 65 -15.34 5.76 -4.26
CA ASP A 65 -14.46 5.83 -5.42
C ASP A 65 -14.78 4.73 -6.45
N LEU A 66 -15.05 3.49 -6.01
CA LEU A 66 -15.41 2.39 -6.90
C LEU A 66 -16.74 2.61 -7.63
N GLU A 67 -17.76 3.09 -6.92
CA GLU A 67 -19.05 3.44 -7.50
C GLU A 67 -18.89 4.55 -8.55
N LEU A 68 -18.04 5.55 -8.30
CA LEU A 68 -17.73 6.62 -9.26
C LEU A 68 -17.09 6.09 -10.55
N PHE A 69 -16.27 5.04 -10.45
CA PHE A 69 -15.67 4.37 -11.61
C PHE A 69 -16.59 3.33 -12.29
N GLY A 70 -17.82 3.16 -11.80
CA GLY A 70 -18.78 2.22 -12.36
C GLY A 70 -18.54 0.77 -11.94
N TYR A 71 -17.81 0.54 -10.84
CA TYR A 71 -17.56 -0.78 -10.26
C TYR A 71 -18.34 -0.93 -8.94
N PRO A 72 -19.62 -1.34 -8.98
CA PRO A 72 -20.35 -1.62 -7.76
C PRO A 72 -19.79 -2.89 -7.11
N VAL A 73 -18.99 -2.74 -6.06
CA VAL A 73 -18.45 -3.88 -5.28
C VAL A 73 -19.27 -4.04 -4.00
N PRO A 74 -19.64 -5.29 -3.61
CA PRO A 74 -20.34 -5.53 -2.35
C PRO A 74 -19.53 -5.02 -1.15
N GLU A 75 -20.22 -4.39 -0.19
CA GLU A 75 -19.59 -3.86 1.03
C GLU A 75 -18.79 -4.93 1.78
N ASP A 76 -19.35 -6.14 1.88
CA ASP A 76 -18.73 -7.27 2.57
C ASP A 76 -17.38 -7.70 1.94
N GLU A 77 -17.22 -7.53 0.64
CA GLU A 77 -15.96 -7.86 -0.04
C GLU A 77 -14.85 -6.87 0.30
N VAL A 78 -15.15 -5.57 0.25
CA VAL A 78 -14.20 -4.52 0.62
C VAL A 78 -13.89 -4.59 2.12
N ASN A 79 -14.92 -4.79 2.95
CA ASN A 79 -14.80 -4.91 4.39
C ASN A 79 -13.93 -6.12 4.78
N GLY A 80 -14.20 -7.29 4.18
CA GLY A 80 -13.42 -8.50 4.39
C GLY A 80 -11.96 -8.35 3.94
N PHE A 81 -11.72 -7.59 2.86
CA PHE A 81 -10.36 -7.27 2.45
C PHE A 81 -9.65 -6.36 3.45
N LEU A 82 -10.32 -5.34 3.99
CA LEU A 82 -9.72 -4.34 4.89
C LEU A 82 -9.32 -4.87 6.26
N ALA A 83 -10.03 -5.88 6.78
CA ALA A 83 -9.99 -6.30 8.18
C ALA A 83 -8.59 -6.64 8.72
N ASP A 84 -7.72 -7.21 7.90
CA ASP A 84 -6.37 -7.67 8.26
C ASP A 84 -5.24 -6.82 7.63
N LYS A 85 -5.56 -5.91 6.71
CA LYS A 85 -4.54 -5.23 5.88
C LYS A 85 -3.71 -4.23 6.64
N LYS A 86 -4.26 -3.64 7.70
CA LYS A 86 -3.48 -2.76 8.59
C LYS A 86 -2.30 -3.49 9.24
N GLU A 87 -2.48 -4.77 9.57
CA GLU A 87 -1.43 -5.59 10.16
C GLU A 87 -0.46 -6.11 9.08
N ILE A 88 -1.00 -6.72 8.01
CA ILE A 88 -0.22 -7.31 6.91
C ILE A 88 0.66 -6.28 6.20
N LEU A 89 0.13 -5.07 5.98
CA LEU A 89 0.77 -3.99 5.23
C LEU A 89 1.39 -2.94 6.15
N SER A 90 1.67 -3.26 7.41
CA SER A 90 2.18 -2.29 8.40
C SER A 90 3.46 -1.57 7.95
N ALA A 91 4.37 -2.27 7.24
CA ALA A 91 5.58 -1.68 6.67
C ALA A 91 5.27 -0.71 5.51
N GLU A 92 4.35 -1.09 4.62
CA GLU A 92 3.91 -0.27 3.50
C GLU A 92 3.12 0.96 3.96
N VAL A 93 2.27 0.81 4.97
CA VAL A 93 1.57 1.93 5.62
C VAL A 93 2.56 2.88 6.28
N HIS A 94 3.59 2.36 6.96
CA HIS A 94 4.64 3.21 7.52
C HIS A 94 5.42 3.96 6.42
N ALA A 95 5.81 3.28 5.34
CA ALA A 95 6.48 3.90 4.21
C ALA A 95 5.61 4.99 3.55
N ALA A 96 4.30 4.75 3.40
CA ALA A 96 3.36 5.73 2.88
C ALA A 96 3.24 6.97 3.77
N ARG A 97 3.25 6.82 5.10
CA ARG A 97 3.28 7.96 6.05
C ARG A 97 4.52 8.82 5.86
N GLU A 98 5.68 8.20 5.74
CA GLU A 98 6.95 8.91 5.49
C GLU A 98 6.93 9.67 4.16
N VAL A 99 6.29 9.09 3.14
CA VAL A 99 6.13 9.72 1.82
C VAL A 99 5.19 10.92 1.88
N LEU A 100 4.00 10.77 2.48
CA LEU A 100 3.04 11.87 2.65
C LEU A 100 3.66 13.04 3.43
N SER A 101 4.29 12.74 4.56
CA SER A 101 5.00 13.74 5.37
C SER A 101 6.15 14.39 4.60
N GLY A 102 6.92 13.59 3.86
CA GLY A 102 8.05 14.07 3.09
C GLY A 102 7.65 15.00 1.95
N PHE A 103 6.58 14.68 1.22
CA PHE A 103 6.04 15.58 0.19
C PHE A 103 5.51 16.88 0.80
N ALA A 104 4.82 16.82 1.95
CA ALA A 104 4.37 18.02 2.66
C ALA A 104 5.54 18.93 3.10
N GLN A 105 6.71 18.35 3.36
CA GLN A 105 7.95 19.07 3.68
C GLN A 105 8.74 19.54 2.45
N GLY A 106 8.25 19.27 1.23
CA GLY A 106 8.92 19.64 -0.02
C GLY A 106 10.12 18.76 -0.38
N ARG A 107 10.23 17.55 0.19
CA ARG A 107 11.28 16.58 -0.19
C ARG A 107 11.06 16.08 -1.61
N SER A 108 12.14 15.76 -2.30
CA SER A 108 12.05 15.29 -3.68
C SER A 108 11.59 13.84 -3.76
N ALA A 109 10.88 13.49 -4.84
CA ALA A 109 10.46 12.11 -5.09
C ALA A 109 11.64 11.13 -5.15
N SER A 110 12.82 11.55 -5.62
CA SER A 110 14.02 10.71 -5.68
C SER A 110 14.56 10.34 -4.29
N GLU A 111 14.56 11.29 -3.36
CA GLU A 111 14.96 11.05 -1.96
C GLU A 111 13.98 10.11 -1.27
N LEU A 112 12.68 10.35 -1.45
CA LEU A 112 11.62 9.52 -0.88
C LEU A 112 11.64 8.10 -1.45
N LEU A 113 11.82 7.94 -2.77
CA LEU A 113 11.97 6.62 -3.39
C LEU A 113 13.14 5.83 -2.79
N THR A 114 14.26 6.50 -2.54
CA THR A 114 15.43 5.86 -1.91
C THR A 114 15.12 5.41 -0.49
N GLN A 115 14.43 6.24 0.29
CA GLN A 115 14.00 5.90 1.66
C GLN A 115 13.01 4.73 1.66
N VAL A 116 11.95 4.79 0.84
CA VAL A 116 10.96 3.72 0.69
C VAL A 116 11.64 2.41 0.34
N ARG A 117 12.59 2.43 -0.61
CA ARG A 117 13.30 1.21 -1.00
C ARG A 117 14.10 0.61 0.16
N LYS A 118 14.71 1.46 0.99
CA LYS A 118 15.41 0.99 2.20
C LYS A 118 14.43 0.38 3.19
N LEU A 119 13.29 1.01 3.44
CA LEU A 119 12.29 0.50 4.39
C LEU A 119 11.69 -0.83 3.96
N LEU A 120 11.36 -0.99 2.67
CA LEU A 120 10.58 -2.14 2.19
C LEU A 120 11.44 -3.32 1.68
N TYR A 121 12.65 -3.05 1.19
CA TYR A 121 13.48 -4.06 0.52
C TYR A 121 14.84 -4.30 1.19
N SER A 122 15.20 -3.58 2.26
CA SER A 122 16.39 -3.96 3.02
C SER A 122 16.07 -5.21 3.82
N ARG A 123 16.73 -6.32 3.48
CA ARG A 123 16.74 -7.51 4.33
C ARG A 123 17.16 -7.09 5.75
N PRO A 124 16.63 -7.70 6.82
CA PRO A 124 17.29 -7.60 8.10
C PRO A 124 18.74 -8.03 7.86
N HIS A 125 19.69 -7.13 8.08
CA HIS A 125 21.09 -7.53 8.13
C HIS A 125 21.16 -8.68 9.13
N GLU A 126 21.51 -9.87 8.66
CA GLU A 126 22.06 -10.92 9.51
C GLU A 126 23.06 -10.24 10.42
N ILE A 127 22.71 -10.17 11.69
CA ILE A 127 23.62 -9.79 12.75
C ILE A 127 24.75 -10.81 12.63
N TYR A 128 25.91 -10.35 12.17
CA TYR A 128 27.14 -11.11 12.17
C TYR A 128 27.33 -11.67 13.58
N THR A 129 27.02 -12.95 13.78
CA THR A 129 27.58 -13.74 14.87
C THR A 129 29.07 -13.93 14.56
N ARG A 130 29.87 -12.89 14.82
CA ARG A 130 31.24 -13.14 15.23
C ARG A 130 31.18 -13.56 16.68
N ASP A 131 30.93 -14.85 16.87
CA ASP A 131 31.31 -15.54 18.08
C ASP A 131 32.86 -15.53 18.10
N THR A 132 33.41 -14.47 18.69
CA THR A 132 34.79 -14.47 19.15
C THR A 132 34.79 -15.11 20.53
N SER A 133 34.85 -16.43 20.54
CA SER A 133 35.16 -17.26 21.70
C SER A 133 36.12 -18.31 21.12
N GLY A 134 37.42 -18.30 21.38
CA GLY A 134 38.04 -18.36 22.72
C GLY A 134 38.72 -19.71 22.80
#